data_AF-K2CAQ9-F1
#
_entry.id   AF-K2CAQ9-F1
#
_cell.length_a   1.000
_cell.length_b   1.000
_cell.length_c   1.000
_cell.angle_alpha   90.00
_cell.angle_beta   90.00
_cell.angle_gamma   90.00
#
_symmetry.space_group_name_H-M   'P 1'
#
loop_
_entity.id
_entity.type
_entity.pdbx_description
1 polymer ?
#
loop_
_entity_poly.entity_id
_entity_poly.type
_entity_poly.pdbx_seq_one_letter_code
_entity_poly.pdbx_strand_id
1 'polypeptide(L)'
;MLTPKSLYAAFDTYPAPKGAAVHIREFAQTLFAHTGSGLLLVLGEAGLPSWQIEGSMQIRRLASEEPNYLKRAMLFGEFVYAHAEMLRNDLKIAHFRDPWGGIPLLDVKARSYKTVYEVNALPSIELPTRYGSISGRTCDKIRTLEQRCWQEADRIVCPSQVIKNCLVELGANADKITVIPNGAHLVDPAQINIPADAPGEYLIYFGAVQNWQGIEVLFKAMTFLRDMPELKLVLCVSGSKPRLKYLQKLAGRLGIEQQLIWHLKV
;
A
#
# COMPACT_ATOMS: atom_id res chain seq x y z
N MET A 1 -28.00 -13.67 -3.34
CA MET A 1 -26.62 -13.15 -3.51
C MET A 1 -25.69 -14.32 -3.71
N LEU A 2 -24.68 -14.19 -4.57
CA LEU A 2 -23.67 -15.24 -4.74
C LEU A 2 -22.84 -15.38 -3.46
N THR A 3 -22.76 -16.59 -2.92
CA THR A 3 -21.86 -16.90 -1.80
C THR A 3 -20.41 -16.66 -2.26
N PRO A 4 -19.60 -15.87 -1.53
CA PRO A 4 -18.20 -15.63 -1.88
C PRO A 4 -17.40 -16.94 -1.96
N LYS A 5 -16.59 -17.11 -3.01
CA LYS A 5 -15.66 -18.24 -3.17
C LYS A 5 -14.21 -17.85 -2.93
N SER A 6 -13.92 -16.56 -2.76
CA SER A 6 -12.65 -16.08 -2.24
C SER A 6 -12.83 -14.83 -1.39
N LEU A 7 -11.84 -14.55 -0.56
CA LEU A 7 -11.80 -13.40 0.33
C LEU A 7 -10.49 -12.64 0.12
N TYR A 8 -10.55 -11.31 0.12
CA TYR A 8 -9.39 -10.44 0.12
C TYR A 8 -9.46 -9.49 1.33
N ALA A 9 -8.46 -9.50 2.21
CA ALA A 9 -8.42 -8.65 3.40
C ALA A 9 -7.25 -7.66 3.35
N ALA A 10 -7.55 -6.38 3.56
CA ALA A 10 -6.55 -5.32 3.64
C ALA A 10 -6.93 -4.27 4.69
N PHE A 11 -6.06 -4.01 5.65
CA PHE A 11 -6.19 -2.97 6.66
C PHE A 11 -5.86 -1.59 6.07
N ASP A 12 -6.65 -1.19 5.09
CA ASP A 12 -6.52 0.07 4.37
C ASP A 12 -7.91 0.61 4.05
N THR A 13 -8.07 1.94 4.07
CA THR A 13 -9.28 2.57 3.54
C THR A 13 -9.42 2.23 2.06
N TYR A 14 -10.60 1.74 1.67
CA TYR A 14 -10.93 1.49 0.27
C TYR A 14 -12.39 1.86 -0.07
N PRO A 15 -12.64 2.56 -1.19
CA PRO A 15 -11.65 3.15 -2.09
C PRO A 15 -10.95 4.36 -1.45
N ALA A 16 -9.76 4.70 -1.95
CA ALA A 16 -9.03 5.91 -1.57
C ALA A 16 -8.13 6.37 -2.73
N PRO A 17 -7.81 7.67 -2.87
CA PRO A 17 -6.99 8.19 -3.95
C PRO A 17 -5.48 7.94 -3.70
N LYS A 18 -5.09 6.67 -3.53
CA LYS A 18 -3.71 6.24 -3.26
C LYS A 18 -3.36 4.95 -3.99
N GLY A 19 -2.07 4.72 -4.24
CA GLY A 19 -1.58 3.53 -4.93
C GLY A 19 -2.04 2.22 -4.29
N ALA A 20 -2.09 2.15 -2.95
CA ALA A 20 -2.59 0.97 -2.24
C ALA A 20 -4.03 0.60 -2.62
N ALA A 21 -4.92 1.59 -2.83
CA ALA A 21 -6.31 1.30 -3.20
C ALA A 21 -6.44 0.79 -4.64
N VAL A 22 -5.65 1.33 -5.58
CA VAL A 22 -5.56 0.78 -6.94
C VAL A 22 -5.11 -0.67 -6.87
N HIS A 23 -4.06 -0.93 -6.11
CA HIS A 23 -3.49 -2.26 -5.99
C HIS A 23 -4.44 -3.27 -5.29
N ILE A 24 -5.16 -2.85 -4.24
CA ILE A 24 -6.25 -3.64 -3.63
C ILE A 24 -7.33 -3.97 -4.66
N ARG A 25 -7.75 -2.98 -5.47
CA ARG A 25 -8.75 -3.18 -6.53
C ARG A 25 -8.28 -4.24 -7.53
N GLU A 26 -7.10 -4.06 -8.13
CA GLU A 26 -6.60 -4.95 -9.19
C GLU A 26 -6.43 -6.39 -8.67
N PHE A 27 -5.88 -6.57 -7.47
CA PHE A 27 -5.68 -7.90 -6.88
C PHE A 27 -7.00 -8.56 -6.49
N ALA A 28 -7.91 -7.82 -5.83
CA ALA A 28 -9.21 -8.34 -5.46
C ALA A 28 -10.04 -8.71 -6.69
N GLN A 29 -10.09 -7.85 -7.72
CA GLN A 29 -10.80 -8.14 -8.97
C GLN A 29 -10.23 -9.37 -9.67
N THR A 30 -8.91 -9.48 -9.78
CA THR A 30 -8.25 -10.65 -10.39
C THR A 30 -8.60 -11.94 -9.64
N LEU A 31 -8.51 -11.91 -8.30
CA LEU A 31 -8.85 -13.05 -7.45
C LEU A 31 -10.31 -13.46 -7.60
N PHE A 32 -11.24 -12.50 -7.58
CA PHE A 32 -12.67 -12.77 -7.61
C PHE A 32 -13.16 -13.18 -9.00
N ALA A 33 -12.53 -12.69 -10.06
CA ALA A 33 -12.76 -13.18 -11.41
C ALA A 33 -12.32 -14.64 -11.56
N HIS A 34 -11.17 -15.01 -10.98
CA HIS A 34 -10.66 -16.39 -11.01
C HIS A 34 -11.58 -17.39 -10.28
N THR A 35 -12.17 -16.99 -9.15
CA THR A 35 -13.04 -17.87 -8.36
C THR A 35 -14.53 -17.73 -8.66
N GLY A 36 -14.91 -16.72 -9.44
CA GLY A 36 -16.28 -16.39 -9.86
C GLY A 36 -17.04 -15.46 -8.90
N SER A 37 -16.66 -15.39 -7.62
CA SER A 37 -17.25 -14.48 -6.64
C SER A 37 -16.31 -14.22 -5.47
N GLY A 38 -16.40 -13.04 -4.85
CA GLY A 38 -15.54 -12.77 -3.71
C GLY A 38 -15.97 -11.66 -2.77
N LEU A 39 -15.29 -11.62 -1.64
CA LEU A 39 -15.53 -10.72 -0.53
C LEU A 39 -14.27 -9.91 -0.22
N LEU A 40 -14.34 -8.59 -0.40
CA LEU A 40 -13.32 -7.64 -0.02
C LEU A 40 -13.60 -7.10 1.39
N LEU A 41 -12.67 -7.29 2.32
CA LEU A 41 -12.73 -6.79 3.69
C LEU A 41 -11.68 -5.68 3.89
N VAL A 42 -12.16 -4.47 4.17
CA VAL A 42 -11.33 -3.25 4.19
C VAL A 42 -11.80 -2.27 5.27
N LEU A 43 -11.06 -1.19 5.49
CA LEU A 43 -11.52 -0.07 6.31
C LEU A 43 -12.46 0.85 5.51
N GLY A 44 -13.45 1.41 6.20
CA GLY A 44 -14.33 2.44 5.68
C GLY A 44 -14.01 3.82 6.27
N GLU A 45 -14.35 4.86 5.51
CA GLU A 45 -14.36 6.24 5.97
C GLU A 45 -15.79 6.80 5.95
N ALA A 46 -16.01 7.93 6.61
CA ALA A 46 -17.32 8.58 6.67
C ALA A 46 -17.88 8.82 5.26
N GLY A 47 -19.17 8.49 5.07
CA GLY A 47 -19.87 8.64 3.79
C GLY A 47 -19.76 7.43 2.85
N LEU A 48 -18.91 6.43 3.14
CA LEU A 48 -18.90 5.17 2.40
C LEU A 48 -19.91 4.17 2.99
N PRO A 49 -20.63 3.40 2.14
CA PRO A 49 -21.49 2.34 2.64
C PRO A 49 -20.66 1.22 3.27
N SER A 50 -21.12 0.70 4.40
CA SER A 50 -20.52 -0.48 5.05
C SER A 50 -20.62 -1.74 4.17
N TRP A 51 -21.56 -1.76 3.21
CA TRP A 51 -21.78 -2.78 2.19
C TRP A 51 -22.58 -2.22 0.99
N GLN A 52 -22.34 -2.48 -0.30
CA GLN A 52 -21.15 -2.98 -0.97
C GLN A 52 -21.34 -4.16 -1.94
N ILE A 53 -22.15 -4.09 -3.01
CA ILE A 53 -22.16 -5.15 -4.05
C ILE A 53 -21.89 -4.56 -5.43
N GLU A 54 -20.95 -5.15 -6.16
CA GLU A 54 -20.56 -4.81 -7.53
C GLU A 54 -20.43 -6.11 -8.34
N GLY A 55 -21.47 -6.50 -9.08
CA GLY A 55 -21.49 -7.76 -9.81
C GLY A 55 -21.34 -8.97 -8.87
N SER A 56 -20.27 -9.75 -9.03
CA SER A 56 -19.94 -10.89 -8.16
C SER A 56 -19.04 -10.55 -6.97
N MET A 57 -18.64 -9.28 -6.84
CA MET A 57 -17.84 -8.77 -5.73
C MET A 57 -18.73 -8.18 -4.65
N GLN A 58 -18.47 -8.60 -3.41
CA GLN A 58 -19.01 -7.96 -2.21
C GLN A 58 -17.88 -7.19 -1.51
N ILE A 59 -18.14 -5.99 -1.04
CA ILE A 59 -17.20 -5.16 -0.28
C ILE A 59 -17.81 -4.92 1.09
N ARG A 60 -17.12 -5.29 2.17
CA ARG A 60 -17.50 -4.95 3.53
C ARG A 60 -16.45 -4.03 4.11
N ARG A 61 -16.92 -2.94 4.71
CA ARG A 61 -16.07 -1.94 5.30
C ARG A 61 -16.27 -1.93 6.80
N LEU A 62 -15.18 -2.08 7.55
CA LEU A 62 -15.18 -1.75 8.96
C LEU A 62 -15.21 -0.23 9.09
N ALA A 63 -16.37 0.33 9.43
CA ALA A 63 -16.48 1.69 9.89
C ALA A 63 -16.02 1.75 11.36
N SER A 64 -14.99 2.53 11.64
CA SER A 64 -14.47 2.70 13.00
C SER A 64 -13.98 4.12 13.20
N GLU A 65 -14.47 4.77 14.26
CA GLU A 65 -14.01 6.09 14.70
C GLU A 65 -12.79 6.00 15.64
N GLU A 66 -12.26 4.79 15.89
CA GLU A 66 -11.13 4.57 16.81
C GLU A 66 -9.86 5.24 16.25
N PRO A 67 -9.33 6.30 16.91
CA PRO A 67 -8.15 7.01 16.42
C PRO A 67 -6.86 6.19 16.58
N ASN A 68 -6.78 5.30 17.58
CA ASN A 68 -5.60 4.50 17.83
C ASN A 68 -5.42 3.41 16.77
N TYR A 69 -4.29 3.48 16.04
CA TYR A 69 -3.98 2.56 14.95
C TYR A 69 -4.05 1.09 15.36
N LEU A 70 -3.48 0.71 16.51
CA LEU A 70 -3.41 -0.69 16.94
C LEU A 70 -4.76 -1.20 17.45
N LYS A 71 -5.52 -0.38 18.18
CA LYS A 71 -6.89 -0.75 18.56
C LYS A 71 -7.78 -0.95 17.33
N ARG A 72 -7.65 -0.07 16.33
CA ARG A 72 -8.36 -0.21 15.06
C ARG A 72 -7.93 -1.46 14.30
N ALA A 73 -6.64 -1.82 14.34
CA ALA A 73 -6.14 -3.07 13.76
C ALA A 73 -6.74 -4.31 14.45
N MET A 74 -6.90 -4.27 15.78
CA MET A 74 -7.58 -5.34 16.53
C MET A 74 -9.06 -5.48 16.12
N LEU A 75 -9.80 -4.37 16.05
CA LEU A 75 -11.19 -4.36 15.58
C LEU A 75 -11.31 -4.91 14.15
N PHE A 76 -10.36 -4.56 13.28
CA PHE A 76 -10.29 -5.12 11.94
C PHE A 76 -10.03 -6.64 11.97
N GLY A 77 -9.17 -7.10 12.87
CA GLY A 77 -8.92 -8.52 13.04
C GLY A 77 -10.18 -9.30 13.44
N GLU A 78 -10.94 -8.81 14.42
CA GLU A 78 -12.23 -9.38 14.83
C GLU A 78 -13.24 -9.41 13.67
N PHE A 79 -13.31 -8.31 12.92
CA PHE A 79 -14.15 -8.19 11.73
C PHE A 79 -13.78 -9.22 10.66
N VAL A 80 -12.49 -9.41 10.37
CA VAL A 80 -12.03 -10.41 9.40
C VAL A 80 -12.32 -11.82 9.89
N TYR A 81 -12.04 -12.12 11.17
CA TYR A 81 -12.30 -13.45 11.76
C TYR A 81 -13.77 -13.83 11.61
N ALA A 82 -14.69 -12.96 11.99
CA ALA A 82 -16.12 -13.23 11.93
C ALA A 82 -16.58 -13.62 10.51
N HIS A 83 -16.12 -12.89 9.49
CA HIS A 83 -16.48 -13.17 8.09
C HIS A 83 -15.81 -14.45 7.57
N ALA A 84 -14.55 -14.69 7.93
CA ALA A 84 -13.83 -15.88 7.52
C ALA A 84 -14.41 -17.15 8.15
N GLU A 85 -14.80 -17.09 9.42
CA GLU A 85 -15.44 -18.19 10.14
C GLU A 85 -16.80 -18.56 9.52
N MET A 86 -17.63 -17.56 9.19
CA MET A 86 -18.91 -17.77 8.51
C MET A 86 -18.75 -18.43 7.14
N LEU A 87 -17.64 -18.15 6.44
CA LEU A 87 -17.38 -18.64 5.08
C LEU A 87 -16.35 -19.78 5.03
N ARG A 88 -15.97 -20.37 6.18
CA ARG A 88 -14.84 -21.31 6.29
C ARG A 88 -14.92 -22.53 5.36
N ASN A 89 -16.14 -22.95 5.00
CA ASN A 89 -16.44 -24.07 4.12
C ASN A 89 -16.80 -23.64 2.68
N ASP A 90 -16.96 -22.34 2.44
CA ASP A 90 -17.35 -21.79 1.14
C ASP A 90 -16.17 -21.22 0.36
N LEU A 91 -15.19 -20.65 1.07
CA LEU A 91 -14.00 -20.07 0.45
C LEU A 91 -13.09 -21.16 -0.11
N LYS A 92 -12.50 -20.86 -1.27
CA LYS A 92 -11.39 -21.62 -1.86
C LYS A 92 -10.04 -20.95 -1.56
N ILE A 93 -10.01 -19.61 -1.60
CA ILE A 93 -8.79 -18.81 -1.43
C ILE A 93 -9.08 -17.62 -0.51
N ALA A 94 -8.22 -17.39 0.47
CA ALA A 94 -8.19 -16.18 1.28
C ALA A 94 -6.85 -15.46 1.10
N HIS A 95 -6.90 -14.26 0.57
CA HIS A 95 -5.74 -13.42 0.27
C HIS A 95 -5.70 -12.27 1.27
N PHE A 96 -4.52 -11.96 1.83
CA PHE A 96 -4.36 -10.83 2.75
C PHE A 96 -3.06 -10.06 2.52
N ARG A 97 -3.06 -8.76 2.85
CA ARG A 97 -1.90 -7.85 2.69
C ARG A 97 -1.09 -7.59 3.94
N ASP A 98 -1.66 -7.88 5.11
CA ASP A 98 -1.14 -7.41 6.38
C ASP A 98 -1.43 -8.43 7.49
N PRO A 99 -0.66 -8.41 8.59
CA PRO A 99 -0.87 -9.32 9.72
C PRO A 99 -2.24 -9.14 10.39
N TRP A 100 -2.88 -7.97 10.27
CA TRP A 100 -4.17 -7.68 10.91
C TRP A 100 -5.31 -8.44 10.24
N GLY A 101 -5.26 -8.60 8.91
CA GLY A 101 -6.15 -9.49 8.16
C GLY A 101 -5.66 -10.94 8.12
N GLY A 102 -4.35 -11.16 8.09
CA GLY A 102 -3.73 -12.48 7.95
C GLY A 102 -3.95 -13.39 9.15
N ILE A 103 -3.65 -12.91 10.36
CA ILE A 103 -3.77 -13.71 11.59
C ILE A 103 -5.19 -14.25 11.79
N PRO A 104 -6.27 -13.43 11.70
CA PRO A 104 -7.64 -13.92 11.76
C PRO A 104 -7.96 -15.02 10.74
N LEU A 105 -7.52 -14.87 9.49
CA LEU A 105 -7.74 -15.87 8.44
C LEU A 105 -7.00 -17.17 8.74
N LEU A 106 -5.83 -17.07 9.38
CA LEU A 106 -5.01 -18.19 9.81
C LEU A 106 -5.53 -18.85 11.10
N ASP A 107 -6.31 -18.16 11.91
CA ASP A 107 -6.87 -18.68 13.16
C ASP A 107 -8.15 -19.52 12.98
N VAL A 108 -8.89 -19.33 11.88
CA VAL A 108 -10.08 -20.14 11.53
C VAL A 108 -9.71 -21.62 11.49
N LYS A 109 -10.35 -22.41 12.36
CA LYS A 109 -10.11 -23.85 12.50
C LYS A 109 -10.90 -24.63 11.44
N ALA A 110 -10.35 -25.77 11.01
CA ALA A 110 -10.96 -26.66 10.03
C ALA A 110 -11.42 -25.94 8.74
N ARG A 111 -10.72 -24.87 8.35
CA ARG A 111 -10.98 -24.14 7.10
C ARG A 111 -10.68 -24.98 5.87
N SER A 112 -11.49 -24.80 4.83
CA SER A 112 -11.32 -25.46 3.53
C SER A 112 -10.45 -24.67 2.53
N TYR A 113 -10.22 -23.37 2.81
CA TYR A 113 -9.52 -22.48 1.90
C TYR A 113 -7.99 -22.50 2.06
N LYS A 114 -7.32 -22.16 0.97
CA LYS A 114 -5.88 -21.86 0.90
C LYS A 114 -5.59 -20.38 1.12
N THR A 115 -4.43 -20.06 1.66
CA THR A 115 -4.05 -18.68 1.99
C THR A 115 -2.93 -18.13 1.10
N VAL A 116 -3.08 -16.87 0.70
CA VAL A 116 -2.05 -16.11 -0.02
C VAL A 116 -1.71 -14.86 0.78
N TYR A 117 -0.45 -14.75 1.20
CA TYR A 117 0.05 -13.55 1.85
C TYR A 117 0.75 -12.65 0.83
N GLU A 118 0.22 -11.45 0.64
CA GLU A 118 0.85 -10.41 -0.17
C GLU A 118 1.66 -9.45 0.69
N VAL A 119 2.98 -9.44 0.47
CA VAL A 119 3.92 -8.60 1.21
C VAL A 119 4.42 -7.48 0.31
N ASN A 120 3.87 -6.28 0.53
CA ASN A 120 4.39 -5.05 -0.08
C ASN A 120 5.37 -4.34 0.83
N ALA A 121 5.12 -4.44 2.13
CA ALA A 121 5.97 -3.93 3.19
C ALA A 121 5.64 -4.65 4.48
N LEU A 122 6.52 -4.50 5.48
CA LEU A 122 6.33 -5.06 6.81
C LEU A 122 5.98 -3.92 7.77
N PRO A 123 4.77 -3.93 8.39
CA PRO A 123 4.41 -2.95 9.41
C PRO A 123 5.44 -2.74 10.52
N SER A 124 6.19 -3.77 10.94
CA SER A 124 7.25 -3.67 11.95
C SER A 124 8.44 -2.80 11.51
N ILE A 125 8.61 -2.61 10.20
CA ILE A 125 9.64 -1.75 9.59
C ILE A 125 9.06 -0.37 9.26
N GLU A 126 7.85 -0.30 8.71
CA GLU A 126 7.28 0.97 8.24
C GLU A 126 6.68 1.83 9.35
N LEU A 127 6.00 1.23 10.34
CA LEU A 127 5.29 1.99 11.36
C LEU A 127 6.17 2.96 12.15
N PRO A 128 7.43 2.63 12.54
CA PRO A 128 8.33 3.58 13.18
C PRO A 128 8.58 4.86 12.36
N THR A 129 8.56 4.78 11.03
CA THR A 129 8.75 5.96 10.16
C THR A 129 7.55 6.91 10.18
N ARG A 130 6.35 6.36 10.42
CA ARG A 130 5.08 7.10 10.47
C ARG A 130 4.70 7.54 11.88
N TYR A 131 5.03 6.72 12.88
CA TYR A 131 4.67 6.88 14.28
C TYR A 131 5.94 6.85 15.13
N GLY A 132 6.65 7.98 15.21
CA GLY A 132 7.93 8.05 15.93
C GLY A 132 7.87 7.71 17.43
N SER A 133 6.68 7.63 18.03
CA SER A 133 6.47 7.21 19.42
C SER A 133 6.21 5.70 19.59
N ILE A 134 6.18 4.91 18.51
CA ILE A 134 5.98 3.46 18.62
C ILE A 134 7.19 2.81 19.29
N SER A 135 6.96 2.00 20.33
CA SER A 135 8.05 1.36 21.07
C SER A 135 8.66 0.19 20.28
N GLY A 136 9.94 -0.10 20.52
CA GLY A 136 10.61 -1.29 19.97
C GLY A 136 9.88 -2.58 20.35
N ARG A 137 9.44 -2.71 21.61
CA ARG A 137 8.64 -3.85 22.09
C ARG A 137 7.35 -4.05 21.29
N THR A 138 6.68 -2.95 20.91
CA THR A 138 5.50 -3.02 20.05
C THR A 138 5.90 -3.56 18.67
N CYS A 139 6.97 -3.04 18.07
CA CYS A 139 7.46 -3.51 16.77
C CYS A 139 7.84 -4.99 16.79
N ASP A 140 8.41 -5.49 17.89
CA ASP A 140 8.76 -6.92 18.05
C ASP A 140 7.51 -7.82 18.08
N LYS A 141 6.44 -7.37 18.75
CA LYS A 141 5.15 -8.07 18.72
C LYS A 141 4.57 -8.11 17.32
N ILE A 142 4.63 -7.00 16.59
CA ILE A 142 4.16 -6.92 15.20
C ILE A 142 4.97 -7.88 14.32
N ARG A 143 6.30 -7.88 14.46
CA ARG A 143 7.19 -8.81 13.75
C ARG A 143 6.85 -10.26 14.01
N THR A 144 6.44 -10.60 15.23
CA THR A 144 5.98 -11.95 15.57
C THR A 144 4.71 -12.34 14.79
N LEU A 145 3.78 -11.40 14.61
CA LEU A 145 2.57 -11.63 13.79
C LEU A 145 2.91 -11.78 12.30
N GLU A 146 3.82 -10.95 11.79
CA GLU A 146 4.30 -11.06 10.40
C GLU A 146 4.99 -12.42 10.17
N GLN A 147 5.85 -12.83 11.11
CA GLN A 147 6.52 -14.13 11.11
C GLN A 147 5.55 -15.29 10.99
N ARG A 148 4.52 -15.27 11.84
CA ARG A 148 3.47 -16.26 11.80
C ARG A 148 2.74 -16.27 10.44
N CYS A 149 2.48 -15.11 9.86
CA CYS A 149 1.83 -15.01 8.56
C CYS A 149 2.63 -15.70 7.44
N TRP A 150 3.93 -15.43 7.29
CA TRP A 150 4.71 -16.08 6.23
C TRP A 150 5.07 -17.54 6.53
N GLN A 151 5.11 -17.94 7.81
CA GLN A 151 5.28 -19.34 8.19
C GLN A 151 4.05 -20.18 7.81
N GLU A 152 2.85 -19.69 8.16
CA GLU A 152 1.59 -20.44 8.03
C GLU A 152 0.88 -20.25 6.68
N ALA A 153 1.16 -19.18 5.93
CA ALA A 153 0.56 -18.99 4.61
C ALA A 153 0.92 -20.13 3.63
N ASP A 154 -0.02 -20.54 2.78
CA ASP A 154 0.25 -21.56 1.75
C ASP A 154 1.16 -21.00 0.65
N ARG A 155 0.96 -19.73 0.26
CA ARG A 155 1.80 -19.00 -0.71
C ARG A 155 2.03 -17.56 -0.26
N ILE A 156 3.15 -17.00 -0.71
CA ILE A 156 3.53 -15.62 -0.49
C ILE A 156 3.78 -14.96 -1.85
N VAL A 157 3.28 -13.75 -2.04
CA VAL A 157 3.59 -12.92 -3.20
C VAL A 157 4.19 -11.59 -2.75
N CYS A 158 5.14 -11.07 -3.51
CA CYS A 158 5.73 -9.76 -3.24
C CYS A 158 6.14 -9.07 -4.55
N PRO A 159 6.26 -7.73 -4.58
CA PRO A 159 6.41 -7.00 -5.84
C PRO A 159 7.85 -6.93 -6.35
N SER A 160 8.85 -7.39 -5.60
CA SER A 160 10.25 -7.27 -6.02
C SER A 160 11.16 -8.33 -5.42
N GLN A 161 12.31 -8.54 -6.08
CA GLN A 161 13.37 -9.39 -5.56
C GLN A 161 13.96 -8.85 -4.24
N VAL A 162 13.94 -7.52 -4.05
CA VAL A 162 14.41 -6.88 -2.80
C VAL A 162 13.56 -7.34 -1.61
N ILE A 163 12.23 -7.32 -1.75
CA ILE A 163 11.33 -7.79 -0.68
C ILE A 163 11.45 -9.29 -0.50
N LYS A 164 11.56 -10.07 -1.60
CA LYS A 164 11.80 -11.52 -1.49
C LYS A 164 13.08 -11.82 -0.70
N ASN A 165 14.19 -11.15 -1.01
CA ASN A 165 15.45 -11.35 -0.31
C ASN A 165 15.34 -10.99 1.18
N CYS A 166 14.72 -9.84 1.49
CA CYS A 166 14.45 -9.43 2.86
C CYS A 166 13.63 -10.47 3.63
N LEU A 167 12.56 -11.00 3.04
CA LEU A 167 11.75 -12.06 3.67
C LEU A 167 12.55 -13.34 3.91
N VAL A 168 13.39 -13.77 2.95
CA VAL A 168 14.24 -14.95 3.09
C VAL A 168 15.28 -14.74 4.19
N GLU A 169 15.91 -13.57 4.26
CA GLU A 169 16.85 -13.19 5.34
C GLU A 169 16.15 -13.20 6.71
N LEU A 170 14.88 -12.81 6.76
CA LEU A 170 14.04 -12.88 7.96
C LEU A 170 13.50 -14.29 8.27
N GLY A 171 13.85 -15.30 7.46
CA GLY A 171 13.55 -16.70 7.70
C GLY A 171 12.28 -17.24 7.01
N ALA A 172 11.72 -16.52 6.04
CA ALA A 172 10.64 -17.06 5.21
C ALA A 172 11.15 -18.12 4.22
N ASN A 173 10.36 -19.17 3.98
CA ASN A 173 10.72 -20.21 3.01
C ASN A 173 10.65 -19.65 1.57
N ALA A 174 11.79 -19.59 0.89
CA ALA A 174 11.92 -19.08 -0.48
C ALA A 174 10.99 -19.78 -1.49
N ASP A 175 10.69 -21.06 -1.30
CA ASP A 175 9.84 -21.87 -2.20
C ASP A 175 8.37 -21.47 -2.14
N LYS A 176 7.96 -20.80 -1.05
CA LYS A 176 6.62 -20.24 -0.91
C LYS A 176 6.48 -18.88 -1.61
N ILE A 177 7.59 -18.20 -1.92
CA ILE A 177 7.61 -16.79 -2.34
C ILE A 177 7.72 -16.67 -3.87
N THR A 178 6.67 -16.12 -4.48
CA THR A 178 6.66 -15.71 -5.88
C THR A 178 6.79 -14.19 -5.99
N VAL A 179 7.71 -13.72 -6.84
CA VAL A 179 7.81 -12.29 -7.16
C VAL A 179 6.83 -11.98 -8.29
N ILE A 180 5.90 -11.06 -8.03
CA ILE A 180 4.92 -10.56 -9.01
C ILE A 180 5.07 -9.03 -9.07
N PRO A 181 5.83 -8.48 -10.04
CA PRO A 181 6.02 -7.04 -10.15
C PRO A 181 4.71 -6.28 -10.26
N ASN A 182 4.64 -5.11 -9.65
CA ASN A 182 3.48 -4.23 -9.79
C ASN A 182 3.31 -3.83 -11.26
N GLY A 183 2.08 -3.94 -11.75
CA GLY A 183 1.69 -3.45 -13.07
C GLY A 183 1.32 -1.97 -13.07
N ALA A 184 1.20 -1.42 -14.27
CA ALA A 184 0.59 -0.13 -14.54
C ALA A 184 -0.35 -0.26 -15.73
N HIS A 185 -1.41 0.55 -15.75
CA HIS A 185 -2.26 0.68 -16.92
C HIS A 185 -1.48 1.40 -18.02
N LEU A 186 -1.43 0.80 -19.21
CA LEU A 186 -0.80 1.45 -20.35
C LEU A 186 -1.65 2.66 -20.77
N VAL A 187 -1.00 3.80 -20.90
CA VAL A 187 -1.62 5.02 -21.41
C VAL A 187 -1.32 5.10 -22.90
N ASP A 188 -2.36 5.34 -23.69
CA ASP A 188 -2.20 5.62 -25.12
C ASP A 188 -1.44 6.95 -25.28
N PRO A 189 -0.28 6.97 -25.98
CA PRO A 189 0.46 8.20 -26.24
C PRO A 189 -0.39 9.31 -26.86
N ALA A 190 -1.40 8.98 -27.66
CA ALA A 190 -2.31 9.96 -28.26
C ALA A 190 -3.22 10.65 -27.21
N GLN A 191 -3.39 10.06 -26.03
CA GLN A 191 -4.14 10.62 -24.91
C GLN A 191 -3.26 11.44 -23.97
N ILE A 192 -1.93 11.43 -24.15
CA ILE A 192 -1.01 12.23 -23.34
C ILE A 192 -1.12 13.68 -23.81
N ASN A 193 -1.78 14.50 -23.01
CA ASN A 193 -1.79 15.95 -23.20
C ASN A 193 -0.69 16.59 -22.34
N ILE A 194 0.31 17.18 -22.99
CA ILE A 194 1.34 17.96 -22.31
C ILE A 194 0.74 19.34 -21.99
N PRO A 195 0.75 19.78 -20.71
CA PRO A 195 0.26 21.10 -20.36
C PRO A 195 0.94 22.20 -21.18
N ALA A 196 0.18 23.21 -21.62
CA ALA A 196 0.71 24.29 -22.46
C ALA A 196 1.77 25.14 -21.73
N ASP A 197 1.77 25.13 -20.41
CA ASP A 197 2.73 25.79 -19.53
C ASP A 197 3.89 24.88 -19.09
N ALA A 198 3.96 23.65 -19.59
CA ALA A 198 5.10 22.77 -19.33
C ALA A 198 6.40 23.37 -19.90
N PRO A 199 7.53 23.29 -19.16
CA PRO A 199 8.81 23.74 -19.68
C PRO A 199 9.24 22.97 -20.93
N GLY A 200 10.09 23.56 -21.76
CA GLY A 200 10.65 22.89 -22.93
C GLY A 200 11.47 21.65 -22.57
N GLU A 201 12.38 21.79 -21.59
CA GLU A 201 13.17 20.68 -21.04
C GLU A 201 12.94 20.58 -19.54
N TYR A 202 12.47 19.41 -19.07
CA TYR A 202 12.25 19.22 -17.65
C TYR A 202 12.40 17.77 -17.17
N LEU A 203 12.80 17.67 -15.92
CA LEU A 203 12.63 16.50 -15.08
C LEU A 203 11.33 16.65 -14.29
N ILE A 204 10.65 15.53 -14.02
CA ILE A 204 9.47 15.51 -13.15
C ILE A 204 9.71 14.62 -11.94
N TYR A 205 9.36 15.14 -10.77
CA TYR A 205 9.14 14.33 -9.58
C TYR A 205 7.65 14.39 -9.22
N PHE A 206 7.03 13.23 -9.10
CA PHE A 206 5.63 13.09 -8.73
C PHE A 206 5.48 12.18 -7.50
N GLY A 207 4.90 12.70 -6.43
CA GLY A 207 4.58 11.90 -5.25
C GLY A 207 4.71 12.64 -3.91
N ALA A 208 4.58 11.89 -2.82
CA ALA A 208 4.82 12.43 -1.49
C ALA A 208 6.29 12.89 -1.32
N VAL A 209 6.58 13.70 -0.29
CA VAL A 209 7.95 14.14 0.05
C VAL A 209 8.46 13.59 1.38
N GLN A 210 8.32 12.28 1.58
CA GLN A 210 8.86 11.58 2.73
C GLN A 210 10.40 11.57 2.72
N ASN A 211 11.03 11.45 3.88
CA ASN A 211 12.48 11.52 4.01
C ASN A 211 13.21 10.44 3.19
N TRP A 212 12.61 9.25 3.05
CA TRP A 212 13.21 8.13 2.32
C TRP A 212 13.10 8.27 0.79
N GLN A 213 12.37 9.26 0.27
CA GLN A 213 12.18 9.44 -1.18
C GLN A 213 13.31 10.24 -1.85
N GLY A 214 14.30 10.73 -1.09
CA GLY A 214 15.55 11.24 -1.64
C GLY A 214 15.47 12.61 -2.32
N ILE A 215 14.49 13.46 -1.99
CA ILE A 215 14.35 14.80 -2.59
C ILE A 215 15.60 15.66 -2.37
N GLU A 216 16.22 15.58 -1.20
CA GLU A 216 17.45 16.29 -0.90
C GLU A 216 18.61 15.85 -1.81
N VAL A 217 18.64 14.56 -2.16
CA VAL A 217 19.62 14.02 -3.13
C VAL A 217 19.32 14.57 -4.52
N LEU A 218 18.05 14.59 -4.93
CA LEU A 218 17.63 15.19 -6.20
C LEU A 218 18.00 16.68 -6.28
N PHE A 219 17.79 17.45 -5.21
CA PHE A 219 18.17 18.86 -5.16
C PHE A 219 19.69 19.05 -5.23
N LYS A 220 20.44 18.20 -4.54
CA LYS A 220 21.90 18.18 -4.68
C LYS A 220 22.31 17.85 -6.12
N ALA A 221 21.65 16.90 -6.78
CA ALA A 221 21.92 16.57 -8.18
C ALA A 221 21.70 17.77 -9.12
N MET A 222 20.64 18.55 -8.90
CA MET A 222 20.39 19.78 -9.68
C MET A 222 21.53 20.81 -9.58
N THR A 223 22.31 20.83 -8.49
CA THR A 223 23.45 21.74 -8.38
C THR A 223 24.56 21.45 -9.39
N PHE A 224 24.64 20.23 -9.90
CA PHE A 224 25.58 19.84 -10.96
C PHE A 224 25.05 20.12 -12.37
N LEU A 225 23.79 20.53 -12.50
CA LEU A 225 23.11 20.83 -13.78
C LEU A 225 22.80 22.34 -13.91
N ARG A 226 23.54 23.19 -13.20
CA ARG A 226 23.34 24.65 -13.20
C ARG A 226 23.76 25.30 -14.52
N ASP A 227 24.65 24.64 -15.25
CA ASP A 227 25.06 25.00 -16.61
C ASP A 227 23.98 24.71 -17.67
N MET A 228 22.86 24.07 -17.28
CA MET A 228 21.66 23.85 -18.09
C MET A 228 20.48 24.73 -17.58
N PRO A 229 20.49 26.06 -17.81
CA PRO A 229 19.51 26.98 -17.22
C PRO A 229 18.06 26.75 -17.69
N GLU A 230 17.89 26.18 -18.88
CA GLU A 230 16.59 25.84 -19.47
C GLU A 230 15.97 24.57 -18.85
N LEU A 231 16.81 23.66 -18.32
CA LEU A 231 16.34 22.44 -17.67
C LEU A 231 15.64 22.78 -16.34
N LYS A 232 14.35 22.47 -16.26
CA LYS A 232 13.56 22.64 -15.04
C LYS A 232 13.35 21.32 -14.31
N LEU A 233 13.16 21.38 -13.00
CA LEU A 233 12.65 20.29 -12.18
C LEU A 233 11.23 20.64 -11.72
N VAL A 234 10.25 19.95 -12.30
CA VAL A 234 8.82 20.07 -11.97
C VAL A 234 8.49 19.13 -10.80
N LEU A 235 8.03 19.71 -9.70
CA LEU A 235 7.74 19.03 -8.44
C LEU A 235 6.23 18.98 -8.21
N CYS A 236 5.61 17.86 -8.59
CA CYS A 236 4.20 17.55 -8.33
C CYS A 236 4.08 16.80 -7.00
N VAL A 237 4.06 17.54 -5.89
CA VAL A 237 4.32 16.96 -4.57
C VAL A 237 3.23 17.19 -3.53
N SER A 238 3.09 16.21 -2.64
CA SER A 238 2.30 16.31 -1.42
C SER A 238 3.16 16.07 -0.19
N GLY A 239 2.87 16.76 0.91
CA GLY A 239 3.63 16.61 2.14
C GLY A 239 3.19 17.57 3.23
N SER A 240 3.68 17.35 4.45
CA SER A 240 3.37 18.25 5.57
C SER A 240 3.91 19.65 5.30
N LYS A 241 3.19 20.70 5.75
CA LYS A 241 3.63 22.10 5.62
C LYS A 241 5.07 22.31 6.12
N PRO A 242 5.51 21.74 7.27
CA PRO A 242 6.89 21.87 7.72
C PRO A 242 7.91 21.26 6.74
N ARG A 243 7.61 20.08 6.18
CA ARG A 243 8.49 19.39 5.24
C ARG A 243 8.66 20.17 3.94
N LEU A 244 7.56 20.68 3.37
CA LEU A 244 7.60 21.50 2.16
C LEU A 244 8.38 22.80 2.37
N LYS A 245 8.17 23.49 3.50
CA LYS A 245 8.95 24.70 3.86
C LYS A 245 10.44 24.40 4.01
N TYR A 246 10.79 23.25 4.58
CA TYR A 246 12.19 22.81 4.68
C TYR A 246 12.82 22.66 3.28
N LEU A 247 12.14 21.96 2.36
CA LEU A 247 12.65 21.74 1.01
C LEU A 247 12.80 23.04 0.23
N GLN A 248 11.83 23.97 0.33
CA GLN A 248 11.92 25.30 -0.29
C GLN A 248 13.15 26.08 0.21
N LYS A 249 13.39 26.09 1.53
CA LYS A 249 14.59 26.71 2.11
C LYS A 249 15.89 26.03 1.65
N LEU A 250 15.87 24.70 1.50
CA LEU A 250 17.02 23.96 1.00
C LEU A 250 17.33 24.34 -0.45
N ALA A 251 16.31 24.46 -1.31
CA ALA A 251 16.48 24.90 -2.69
C ALA A 251 17.17 26.27 -2.78
N GLY A 252 16.76 27.23 -1.93
CA GLY A 252 17.39 28.56 -1.87
C GLY A 252 18.84 28.52 -1.40
N ARG A 253 19.15 27.73 -0.37
CA ARG A 253 20.55 27.53 0.06
C ARG A 253 21.42 26.88 -1.02
N LEU A 254 20.81 26.03 -1.84
CA LEU A 254 21.47 25.38 -2.96
C LEU A 254 21.45 26.24 -4.24
N GLY A 255 20.83 27.42 -4.24
CA GLY A 255 20.80 28.31 -5.41
C GLY A 255 20.16 27.71 -6.67
N ILE A 256 19.23 26.77 -6.52
CA ILE A 256 18.56 26.09 -7.66
C ILE A 256 17.11 26.55 -7.86
N GLU A 257 16.65 27.55 -7.10
CA GLU A 257 15.23 27.97 -7.07
C GLU A 257 14.68 28.32 -8.46
N GLN A 258 15.49 28.95 -9.31
CA GLN A 258 15.11 29.35 -10.67
C GLN A 258 14.95 28.16 -11.65
N GLN A 259 15.42 26.98 -11.24
CA GLN A 259 15.23 25.73 -11.97
C GLN A 259 14.07 24.89 -11.41
N LEU A 260 13.42 25.30 -10.31
CA LEU A 260 12.34 24.52 -9.69
C LEU A 260 10.96 25.09 -10.03
N ILE A 261 10.02 24.21 -10.38
CA ILE A 261 8.61 24.54 -10.54
C ILE A 261 7.81 23.70 -9.54
N TRP A 262 7.03 24.34 -8.68
CA TRP A 262 6.30 23.67 -7.60
C TRP A 262 4.81 23.57 -7.89
N HIS A 263 4.30 22.34 -7.98
CA HIS A 263 2.88 22.03 -7.93
C HIS A 263 2.56 21.32 -6.62
N LEU A 264 2.15 22.10 -5.62
CA LEU A 264 1.88 21.61 -4.27
C LEU A 264 0.42 21.19 -4.13
N LYS A 265 0.20 19.97 -3.66
CA LYS A 265 -1.09 19.55 -3.10
C LYS A 265 -0.97 19.53 -1.58
N VAL A 266 -1.51 20.58 -0.94
CA VAL A 266 -1.57 20.73 0.53
C VAL A 266 -2.77 20.01 1.09
#